data_AF-A0A6L2LNN3-F1
#
_entry.id   AF-A0A6L2LNN3-F1
#
_cell.length_a   1.000
_cell.length_b   1.000
_cell.length_c   1.000
_cell.angle_alpha   90.00
_cell.angle_beta   90.00
_cell.angle_gamma   90.00
#
_symmetry.space_group_name_H-M   'P 1'
#
loop_
_entity.id
_entity.type
_entity.pdbx_description
1 polymer ?
#
loop_
_entity_poly.entity_id
_entity_poly.type
_entity_poly.pdbx_seq_one_letter_code
_entity_poly.pdbx_strand_id
1 'polypeptide(L)'
;MGCMETWMGFDIGKWWWRFKKDGGGLWVRVIKSIHGMEEIDGVGIEFTSSCVGEVGEGRDIRFWVDRWVDNRRLYDRFPRLFHLDSRKEGSIMDKLKWVNNGWVGAWDWSRNISGRVCREYDDLIEALRNVAISNSCKDRWRWTLGEDGDFKVKILASLIEEKILQVENGGHDTHWNNLVPKKVNVFV
;
A
#
# COMPACT_ATOMS: atom_id res chain seq x y z
N MET A 1 8.36 32.35 27.74
CA MET A 1 7.35 32.22 26.68
C MET A 1 7.82 31.10 25.76
N GLY A 2 7.42 29.87 26.10
CA GLY A 2 7.86 28.65 25.41
C GLY A 2 6.70 28.10 24.60
N CYS A 3 6.92 27.97 23.30
CA CYS A 3 6.08 27.24 22.37
C CYS A 3 6.03 25.78 22.81
N MET A 4 4.86 25.27 23.20
CA MET A 4 4.62 23.84 23.38
C MET A 4 3.55 23.41 22.39
N GLU A 5 4.06 22.91 21.27
CA GLU A 5 3.41 22.01 20.34
C GLU A 5 2.95 20.73 21.04
N THR A 6 2.09 19.97 20.33
CA THR A 6 1.63 18.60 20.58
C THR A 6 0.57 18.50 21.70
N TRP A 7 -0.62 17.95 21.50
CA TRP A 7 -0.91 16.60 21.03
C TRP A 7 -2.37 16.45 20.56
N MET A 8 -2.63 15.40 19.77
CA MET A 8 -3.92 14.85 19.31
C MET A 8 -4.36 15.17 17.88
N GLY A 9 -3.50 14.83 16.92
CA GLY A 9 -3.95 14.31 15.61
C GLY A 9 -3.97 12.77 15.68
N PHE A 10 -5.13 12.16 15.42
CA PHE A 10 -5.31 10.71 15.51
C PHE A 10 -4.52 9.99 14.42
N ASP A 11 -3.78 8.97 14.86
CA ASP A 11 -2.61 8.33 14.24
C ASP A 11 -2.94 7.34 13.10
N ILE A 12 -4.08 7.51 12.39
CA ILE A 12 -4.58 6.60 11.32
C ILE A 12 -3.49 6.21 10.33
N GLY A 13 -2.64 7.17 9.99
CA GLY A 13 -1.53 7.00 9.08
C GLY A 13 -0.41 6.06 9.53
N LYS A 14 0.09 6.24 10.76
CA LYS A 14 1.18 5.38 11.26
C LYS A 14 0.67 4.01 11.69
N TRP A 15 -0.64 3.90 11.96
CA TRP A 15 -1.30 2.62 12.07
C TRP A 15 -1.42 1.95 10.70
N TRP A 16 -1.84 2.60 9.61
CA TRP A 16 -1.89 1.94 8.30
C TRP A 16 -0.52 1.52 7.74
N TRP A 17 0.55 2.25 8.08
CA TRP A 17 1.91 1.77 7.83
C TRP A 17 2.18 0.42 8.52
N ARG A 18 1.66 0.25 9.74
CA ARG A 18 1.64 -1.03 10.46
C ARG A 18 0.64 -2.04 9.89
N PHE A 19 -0.45 -1.61 9.23
CA PHE A 19 -1.42 -2.50 8.56
C PHE A 19 -0.74 -3.34 7.48
N LYS A 20 0.18 -2.73 6.73
CA LYS A 20 1.03 -3.45 5.75
C LYS A 20 2.11 -4.32 6.41
N LYS A 21 2.63 -3.91 7.56
CA LYS A 21 3.67 -4.65 8.31
C LYS A 21 3.11 -5.84 9.12
N ASP A 22 1.85 -5.78 9.56
CA ASP A 22 1.17 -6.76 10.43
C ASP A 22 -0.35 -6.82 10.13
N GLY A 23 -0.69 -7.40 8.98
CA GLY A 23 -2.08 -7.45 8.47
C GLY A 23 -3.05 -8.34 9.26
N GLY A 24 -2.55 -9.15 10.20
CA GLY A 24 -3.35 -10.05 11.05
C GLY A 24 -3.66 -9.52 12.44
N GLY A 25 -3.11 -8.36 12.82
CA GLY A 25 -3.25 -7.81 14.16
C GLY A 25 -4.70 -7.49 14.56
N LEU A 26 -5.04 -7.68 15.84
CA LEU A 26 -6.38 -7.45 16.40
C LEU A 26 -6.95 -6.05 16.06
N TRP A 27 -6.06 -5.06 15.97
CA TRP A 27 -6.38 -3.68 15.66
C TRP A 27 -6.81 -3.45 14.19
N VAL A 28 -6.32 -4.26 13.24
CA VAL A 28 -6.76 -4.27 11.83
C VAL A 28 -8.24 -4.64 11.74
N ARG A 29 -8.68 -5.60 12.55
CA ARG A 29 -10.08 -6.04 12.64
C ARG A 29 -10.98 -4.97 13.25
N VAL A 30 -10.46 -4.22 14.24
CA VAL A 30 -11.19 -3.12 14.89
C VAL A 30 -11.41 -1.96 13.92
N ILE A 31 -10.41 -1.56 13.12
CA ILE A 31 -10.57 -0.49 12.13
C ILE A 31 -11.61 -0.88 11.05
N LYS A 32 -11.52 -2.10 10.49
CA LYS A 32 -12.50 -2.63 9.53
C LYS A 32 -13.92 -2.66 10.10
N SER A 33 -14.04 -3.01 11.38
CA SER A 33 -15.32 -3.08 12.11
C SER A 33 -15.96 -1.73 12.37
N ILE A 34 -15.18 -0.68 12.65
CA ILE A 34 -15.71 0.62 13.07
C ILE A 34 -16.13 1.46 11.86
N HIS A 35 -15.33 1.44 10.79
CA HIS A 35 -15.54 2.36 9.68
C HIS A 35 -16.39 1.79 8.55
N GLY A 36 -16.62 0.47 8.49
CA GLY A 36 -17.29 -0.17 7.35
C GLY A 36 -16.59 0.04 5.99
N MET A 37 -15.50 0.81 5.97
CA MET A 37 -14.67 1.09 4.81
C MET A 37 -13.62 0.00 4.71
N GLU A 38 -13.57 -0.67 3.56
CA GLU A 38 -12.47 -1.57 3.26
C GLU A 38 -11.15 -0.79 3.08
N GLU A 39 -11.19 0.48 2.63
CA GLU A 39 -10.01 1.30 2.28
C GLU A 39 -10.24 2.83 2.50
N ILE A 40 -9.18 3.57 2.91
CA ILE A 40 -9.16 5.06 3.00
C ILE A 40 -9.46 5.72 1.64
N ASP A 41 -9.25 4.97 0.57
CA ASP A 41 -9.48 5.35 -0.82
C ASP A 41 -10.94 5.76 -1.10
N GLY A 42 -11.88 5.32 -0.27
CA GLY A 42 -13.30 5.73 -0.34
C GLY A 42 -13.56 7.22 -0.09
N VAL A 43 -12.62 7.96 0.50
CA VAL A 43 -12.72 9.42 0.72
C VAL A 43 -12.07 10.21 -0.44
N GLY A 44 -11.69 9.53 -1.52
CA GLY A 44 -11.01 10.15 -2.68
C GLY A 44 -9.53 10.46 -2.42
N ILE A 45 -8.93 9.84 -1.40
CA ILE A 45 -7.50 9.88 -1.14
C ILE A 45 -6.93 8.55 -1.59
N GLU A 46 -6.12 8.57 -2.63
CA GLU A 46 -5.45 7.41 -3.23
C GLU A 46 -4.34 6.83 -2.31
N PHE A 47 -4.74 6.44 -1.10
CA PHE A 47 -3.82 6.08 -0.03
C PHE A 47 -3.27 4.68 -0.20
N THR A 48 -4.10 3.69 -0.53
CA THR A 48 -3.58 2.36 -0.87
C THR A 48 -2.74 2.45 -2.14
N SER A 49 -3.11 3.31 -3.10
CA SER A 49 -2.36 3.62 -4.33
C SER A 49 -1.05 4.38 -4.15
N SER A 50 -0.83 4.96 -2.98
CA SER A 50 0.36 5.77 -2.72
C SER A 50 1.57 5.04 -2.13
N CYS A 51 1.43 3.79 -1.69
CA CYS A 51 2.56 3.02 -1.16
C CYS A 51 3.26 2.23 -2.25
N VAL A 52 4.54 2.52 -2.50
CA VAL A 52 5.40 1.86 -3.49
C VAL A 52 6.58 1.20 -2.77
N GLY A 53 6.79 -0.08 -3.01
CA GLY A 53 7.93 -0.84 -2.51
C GLY A 53 9.21 -0.43 -3.24
N GLU A 54 10.23 -0.09 -2.47
CA GLU A 54 11.61 0.06 -2.92
C GLU A 54 12.34 -1.25 -2.62
N VAL A 55 12.75 -1.96 -3.66
CA VAL A 55 13.28 -3.31 -3.50
C VAL A 55 14.69 -3.28 -2.90
N GLY A 56 14.82 -3.88 -1.72
CA GLY A 56 16.10 -4.21 -1.09
C GLY A 56 16.38 -5.68 -1.32
N GLU A 57 16.26 -6.50 -0.28
CA GLU A 57 16.42 -7.96 -0.32
C GLU A 57 15.20 -8.71 -0.91
N GLY A 58 14.03 -8.08 -1.01
CA GLY A 58 12.83 -8.64 -1.63
C GLY A 58 12.03 -9.61 -0.75
N ARG A 59 12.19 -9.58 0.58
CA ARG A 59 11.48 -10.46 1.53
C ARG A 59 10.10 -9.95 1.94
N ASP A 60 9.94 -8.64 2.03
CA ASP A 60 8.74 -8.00 2.59
C ASP A 60 7.77 -7.55 1.49
N ILE A 61 8.25 -7.39 0.26
CA ILE A 61 7.45 -6.97 -0.89
C ILE A 61 6.86 -8.20 -1.58
N ARG A 62 5.53 -8.28 -1.68
CA ARG A 62 4.83 -9.35 -2.40
C ARG A 62 4.87 -9.09 -3.91
N PHE A 63 5.33 -10.07 -4.64
CA PHE A 63 5.63 -9.97 -6.07
C PHE A 63 4.41 -9.46 -6.88
N TRP A 64 3.24 -10.08 -6.69
CA TRP A 64 2.06 -9.75 -7.49
C TRP A 64 1.28 -8.55 -6.96
N VAL A 65 1.16 -8.44 -5.63
CA VAL A 65 0.14 -7.61 -4.95
C VAL A 65 0.66 -6.22 -4.63
N ASP A 66 1.95 -6.07 -4.40
CA ASP A 66 2.54 -4.78 -4.05
C ASP A 66 3.03 -4.05 -5.31
N ARG A 67 3.12 -2.71 -5.25
CA ARG A 67 3.64 -1.91 -6.38
C ARG A 67 5.12 -1.70 -6.20
N TRP A 68 5.94 -2.21 -7.10
CA TRP A 68 7.41 -2.10 -6.99
C TRP A 68 8.15 -2.03 -8.33
N VAL A 69 7.44 -2.16 -9.47
CA VAL A 69 8.03 -2.10 -10.82
C VAL A 69 7.68 -0.78 -11.51
N ASP A 70 6.39 -0.53 -11.82
CA ASP A 70 5.97 0.60 -12.69
C ASP A 70 4.75 1.36 -12.13
N ASN A 71 4.72 1.64 -10.83
CA ASN A 71 3.60 2.31 -10.14
C ASN A 71 2.23 1.60 -10.32
N ARG A 72 2.22 0.33 -10.71
CA ARG A 72 1.04 -0.56 -10.81
C ARG A 72 1.38 -1.90 -10.18
N ARG A 73 0.35 -2.61 -9.71
CA ARG A 73 0.53 -3.98 -9.18
C ARG A 73 0.72 -4.91 -10.38
N LEU A 74 1.59 -5.91 -10.23
CA LEU A 74 1.86 -6.81 -11.35
C LEU A 74 0.63 -7.65 -11.73
N TYR A 75 -0.26 -7.98 -10.77
CA TYR A 75 -1.48 -8.71 -11.11
C TYR A 75 -2.47 -7.90 -11.95
N ASP A 76 -2.49 -6.56 -11.82
CA ASP A 76 -3.35 -5.70 -12.65
C ASP A 76 -2.87 -5.70 -14.11
N ARG A 77 -1.54 -5.73 -14.30
CA ARG A 77 -0.90 -5.70 -15.62
C ARG A 77 -0.87 -7.08 -16.29
N PHE A 78 -0.69 -8.14 -15.50
CA PHE A 78 -0.52 -9.52 -15.97
C PHE A 78 -1.53 -10.49 -15.31
N PRO A 79 -2.84 -10.26 -15.49
CA PRO A 79 -3.88 -10.98 -14.75
C PRO A 79 -3.94 -12.47 -15.08
N ARG A 80 -3.51 -12.90 -16.29
CA ARG A 80 -3.52 -14.32 -16.66
C ARG A 80 -2.36 -15.06 -16.00
N LEU A 81 -1.18 -14.45 -15.93
CA LEU A 81 -0.06 -14.99 -15.17
C LEU A 81 -0.36 -15.08 -13.68
N PHE A 82 -0.97 -14.04 -13.11
CA PHE A 82 -1.39 -14.06 -11.71
C PHE A 82 -2.35 -15.23 -11.40
N HIS A 83 -3.33 -15.47 -12.26
CA HIS A 83 -4.23 -16.62 -12.11
C HIS A 83 -3.50 -17.95 -12.19
N LEU A 84 -2.50 -18.03 -13.08
CA LEU A 84 -1.69 -19.22 -13.29
C LEU A 84 -0.77 -19.54 -12.10
N ASP A 85 -0.30 -18.53 -11.39
CA ASP A 85 0.59 -18.68 -10.25
C ASP A 85 -0.12 -19.35 -9.05
N SER A 86 0.50 -20.39 -8.51
CA SER A 86 0.00 -21.10 -7.33
C SER A 86 0.27 -20.33 -6.02
N ARG A 87 1.35 -19.52 -5.97
CA ARG A 87 1.73 -18.69 -4.80
C ARG A 87 1.54 -17.21 -5.11
N LYS A 88 0.27 -16.76 -5.07
CA LYS A 88 -0.15 -15.38 -5.38
C LYS A 88 0.38 -14.33 -4.39
N GLU A 89 0.54 -14.70 -3.12
CA GLU A 89 1.02 -13.83 -2.05
C GLU A 89 2.54 -13.95 -1.81
N GLY A 90 3.27 -14.66 -2.68
CA GLY A 90 4.71 -14.86 -2.53
C GLY A 90 5.50 -13.54 -2.58
N SER A 91 6.60 -13.48 -1.82
CA SER A 91 7.53 -12.37 -1.85
C SER A 91 8.32 -12.30 -3.17
N ILE A 92 9.03 -11.21 -3.41
CA ILE A 92 9.97 -11.14 -4.54
C ILE A 92 11.02 -12.25 -4.43
N MET A 93 11.58 -12.48 -3.24
CA MET A 93 12.59 -13.51 -3.01
C MET A 93 12.06 -14.95 -3.26
N ASP A 94 10.76 -15.18 -3.07
CA ASP A 94 10.13 -16.45 -3.41
C ASP A 94 10.05 -16.72 -4.91
N LYS A 95 10.00 -15.65 -5.71
CA LYS A 95 9.68 -15.66 -7.14
C LYS A 95 10.87 -15.39 -8.04
N LEU A 96 11.86 -14.67 -7.54
CA LEU A 96 12.96 -14.15 -8.31
C LEU A 96 14.29 -14.45 -7.63
N LYS A 97 15.22 -14.98 -8.41
CA LYS A 97 16.61 -15.19 -8.01
C LYS A 97 17.52 -14.35 -8.88
N TRP A 98 18.47 -13.64 -8.26
CA TRP A 98 19.48 -12.90 -8.99
C TRP A 98 20.65 -13.82 -9.33
N VAL A 99 20.83 -14.12 -10.62
CA VAL A 99 21.90 -15.01 -11.11
C VAL A 99 22.54 -14.37 -12.33
N ASN A 100 23.88 -14.33 -12.39
CA ASN A 100 24.63 -13.81 -13.54
C ASN A 100 24.17 -12.43 -14.02
N ASN A 101 23.90 -11.51 -13.08
CA ASN A 101 23.45 -10.14 -13.36
C ASN A 101 22.08 -10.06 -14.08
N GLY A 102 21.22 -11.05 -13.86
CA GLY A 102 19.85 -11.06 -14.38
C GLY A 102 18.88 -11.78 -13.46
N TRP A 103 17.58 -11.53 -13.71
CA TRP A 103 16.49 -12.20 -13.02
C TRP A 103 16.25 -13.60 -13.57
N VAL A 104 16.26 -14.58 -12.69
CA VAL A 104 15.79 -15.93 -12.96
C VAL A 104 14.54 -16.18 -12.13
N GLY A 105 13.42 -16.41 -12.80
CA GLY A 105 12.16 -16.70 -12.15
C GLY A 105 12.09 -18.11 -11.58
N ALA A 106 11.72 -18.23 -10.31
CA ALA A 106 11.35 -19.46 -9.62
C ALA A 106 9.82 -19.56 -9.59
N TRP A 107 9.23 -19.80 -10.76
CA TRP A 107 7.79 -19.75 -10.94
C TRP A 107 7.07 -21.04 -10.53
N ASP A 108 5.89 -20.91 -9.92
CA ASP A 108 5.00 -22.04 -9.56
C ASP A 108 3.73 -22.02 -10.37
N TRP A 109 3.87 -22.10 -11.69
CA TRP A 109 2.73 -22.14 -12.60
C TRP A 109 1.94 -23.43 -12.41
N SER A 110 0.63 -23.29 -12.21
CA SER A 110 -0.30 -24.43 -12.07
C SER A 110 -0.44 -25.26 -13.36
N ARG A 111 0.00 -24.73 -14.50
CA ARG A 111 0.12 -25.42 -15.80
C ARG A 111 1.15 -24.69 -16.67
N ASN A 112 1.56 -25.33 -17.77
CA ASN A 112 2.51 -24.71 -18.71
C ASN A 112 1.95 -23.42 -19.32
N ILE A 113 2.82 -22.42 -19.47
CA ILE A 113 2.51 -21.18 -20.20
C ILE A 113 2.31 -21.52 -21.68
N SER A 114 1.19 -21.08 -22.25
CA SER A 114 0.87 -21.29 -23.66
C SER A 114 -0.10 -20.24 -24.19
N GLY A 115 -0.17 -20.12 -25.52
CA GLY A 115 -1.12 -19.27 -26.22
C GLY A 115 -0.99 -17.79 -25.83
N ARG A 116 -2.10 -17.17 -25.41
CA ARG A 116 -2.13 -15.74 -25.07
C ARG A 116 -1.33 -15.38 -23.81
N VAL A 117 -1.00 -16.35 -22.96
CA VAL A 117 -0.23 -16.13 -21.73
C VAL A 117 1.25 -15.87 -22.04
N CYS A 118 1.76 -16.36 -23.18
CA CYS A 118 3.16 -16.13 -23.58
C CYS A 118 3.49 -14.64 -23.69
N ARG A 119 2.59 -13.82 -24.24
CA ARG A 119 2.84 -12.37 -24.37
C ARG A 119 2.93 -11.67 -23.02
N GLU A 120 2.01 -11.98 -22.09
CA GLU A 120 2.12 -11.44 -20.72
C GLU A 120 3.42 -11.85 -20.05
N TYR A 121 3.94 -13.05 -20.35
CA TYR A 121 5.21 -13.51 -19.83
C TYR A 121 6.38 -12.72 -20.39
N ASP A 122 6.44 -12.52 -21.71
CA ASP A 122 7.49 -11.73 -22.35
C ASP A 122 7.50 -10.29 -21.81
N ASP A 123 6.31 -9.67 -21.72
CA ASP A 123 6.13 -8.32 -21.17
C ASP A 123 6.52 -8.24 -19.68
N LEU A 124 6.25 -9.30 -18.89
CA LEU A 124 6.67 -9.38 -17.49
C LEU A 124 8.20 -9.42 -17.39
N ILE A 125 8.86 -10.27 -18.18
CA ILE A 125 10.32 -10.38 -18.17
C ILE A 125 10.97 -9.05 -18.61
N GLU A 126 10.38 -8.35 -19.58
CA GLU A 126 10.83 -7.02 -19.99
C GLU A 126 10.68 -5.99 -18.86
N ALA A 127 9.53 -5.95 -18.19
CA ALA A 127 9.30 -5.05 -17.06
C ALA A 127 10.31 -5.28 -15.92
N LEU A 128 10.66 -6.55 -15.66
CA LEU A 128 11.61 -6.90 -14.61
C LEU A 128 13.07 -6.57 -14.97
N ARG A 129 13.40 -6.37 -16.25
CA ARG A 129 14.79 -6.21 -16.73
C ARG A 129 15.54 -5.05 -16.05
N ASN A 130 14.84 -3.97 -15.74
CA ASN A 130 15.44 -2.76 -15.15
C ASN A 130 15.33 -2.71 -13.62
N VAL A 131 14.76 -3.74 -12.99
CA VAL A 131 14.66 -3.76 -11.53
C VAL A 131 15.97 -4.25 -10.92
N ALA A 132 16.62 -3.38 -10.15
CA ALA A 132 17.77 -3.74 -9.35
C ALA A 132 17.31 -4.22 -7.96
N ILE A 133 17.86 -5.34 -7.49
CA ILE A 133 17.74 -5.79 -6.10
C ILE A 133 19.06 -5.55 -5.41
N SER A 134 18.97 -5.01 -4.19
CA SER A 134 20.13 -4.73 -3.35
C SER A 134 20.10 -5.66 -2.14
N ASN A 135 20.86 -6.75 -2.22
CA ASN A 135 20.98 -7.72 -1.12
C ASN A 135 21.66 -7.16 0.14
N SER A 136 22.16 -5.92 0.10
CA SER A 136 22.82 -5.26 1.22
C SER A 136 21.89 -4.42 2.09
N CYS A 137 20.63 -4.23 1.68
CA CYS A 137 19.64 -3.47 2.44
C CYS A 137 18.30 -4.19 2.52
N LYS A 138 17.53 -3.84 3.56
CA LYS A 138 16.15 -4.30 3.71
C LYS A 138 15.25 -3.60 2.71
N ASP A 139 14.12 -4.24 2.39
CA ASP A 139 13.06 -3.60 1.64
C ASP A 139 12.60 -2.31 2.34
N ARG A 140 12.30 -1.32 1.52
CA ARG A 140 11.76 -0.04 1.98
C ARG A 140 10.46 0.23 1.25
N TRP A 141 9.76 1.24 1.73
CA TRP A 141 8.52 1.64 1.14
C TRP A 141 8.47 3.14 1.12
N ARG A 142 8.11 3.65 -0.06
CA ARG A 142 7.94 5.06 -0.34
C ARG A 142 6.46 5.38 -0.36
N TRP A 143 6.10 6.44 0.34
CA TRP A 143 4.78 7.02 0.31
C TRP A 143 4.75 8.20 -0.67
N THR A 144 4.04 8.06 -1.78
CA THR A 144 4.08 9.04 -2.89
C THR A 144 3.28 10.31 -2.65
N LEU A 145 2.45 10.35 -1.58
CA LEU A 145 1.74 11.57 -1.18
C LEU A 145 2.60 12.49 -0.29
N GLY A 146 3.74 12.00 0.19
CA GLY A 146 4.74 12.81 0.90
C GLY A 146 5.86 13.23 -0.04
N GLU A 147 6.34 14.48 0.12
CA GLU A 147 7.41 15.03 -0.73
C GLU A 147 8.75 14.29 -0.58
N ASP A 148 9.06 13.80 0.62
CA ASP A 148 10.29 13.08 0.93
C ASP A 148 10.13 11.55 0.87
N GLY A 149 8.95 11.07 0.45
CA GLY A 149 8.67 9.64 0.36
C GLY A 149 8.42 8.95 1.70
N ASP A 150 8.49 9.67 2.82
CA ASP A 150 8.23 9.13 4.14
C ASP A 150 6.78 9.36 4.57
N PHE A 151 6.22 8.36 5.24
CA PHE A 151 4.87 8.46 5.77
C PHE A 151 4.79 9.49 6.91
N LYS A 152 3.92 10.51 6.76
CA LYS A 152 3.69 11.55 7.77
C LYS A 152 2.21 11.66 8.10
N VAL A 153 1.85 11.40 9.36
CA VAL A 153 0.46 11.49 9.87
C VAL A 153 -0.14 12.87 9.61
N LYS A 154 0.65 13.95 9.79
CA LYS A 154 0.21 15.32 9.57
C LYS A 154 -0.27 15.55 8.13
N ILE A 155 0.46 15.03 7.14
CA ILE A 155 0.10 15.17 5.72
C ILE A 155 -1.19 14.42 5.43
N LEU A 156 -1.33 13.17 5.91
CA LEU A 156 -2.54 12.39 5.71
C LEU A 156 -3.76 13.06 6.36
N ALA A 157 -3.62 13.59 7.57
CA ALA A 157 -4.70 14.30 8.26
C ALA A 157 -5.17 15.52 7.47
N SER A 158 -4.24 16.34 6.96
CA SER A 158 -4.58 17.49 6.13
C SER A 158 -5.28 17.11 4.82
N LEU A 159 -4.87 15.99 4.18
CA LEU A 159 -5.54 15.48 2.98
C LEU A 159 -6.99 15.03 3.27
N ILE A 160 -7.22 14.40 4.43
CA ILE A 160 -8.56 13.99 4.88
C ILE A 160 -9.44 15.20 5.16
N GLU A 161 -8.92 16.18 5.90
CA GLU A 161 -9.66 17.41 6.21
C GLU A 161 -10.03 18.17 4.94
N GLU A 162 -9.11 18.32 3.98
CA GLU A 162 -9.40 18.98 2.70
C GLU A 162 -10.55 18.28 1.94
N LYS A 163 -10.55 16.94 1.92
CA LYS A 163 -11.59 16.17 1.22
C LYS A 163 -12.93 16.21 1.92
N ILE A 164 -12.95 16.15 3.25
CA ILE A 164 -14.19 16.27 4.03
C ILE A 164 -14.79 17.68 3.86
N LEU A 165 -13.97 18.74 3.93
CA LEU A 165 -14.43 20.12 3.73
C LEU A 165 -14.97 20.37 2.31
N GLN A 166 -14.41 19.70 1.29
CA GLN A 166 -14.96 19.74 -0.07
C GLN A 166 -16.33 19.04 -0.18
N VAL A 167 -16.58 17.99 0.63
CA VAL A 167 -17.85 17.27 0.69
C VAL A 167 -18.92 18.06 1.46
N GLU A 168 -18.54 18.84 2.48
CA GLU A 168 -19.45 19.64 3.31
C GLU A 168 -20.03 20.90 2.64
N ASN A 169 -19.67 21.19 1.38
CA ASN A 169 -20.42 22.16 0.57
C ASN A 169 -21.89 21.72 0.28
N GLY A 170 -22.32 20.57 0.82
CA GLY A 170 -23.71 20.11 0.91
C GLY A 170 -24.43 20.40 2.24
N GLY A 171 -23.84 21.17 3.17
CA GLY A 171 -24.56 21.85 4.25
C GLY A 171 -25.09 20.98 5.40
N HIS A 172 -24.21 20.44 6.23
CA HIS A 172 -24.56 20.13 7.63
C HIS A 172 -23.39 20.51 8.54
N ASP A 173 -23.59 21.55 9.36
CA ASP A 173 -22.67 21.96 10.42
C ASP A 173 -22.46 20.81 11.41
N THR A 174 -21.20 20.45 11.67
CA THR A 174 -20.84 19.49 12.72
C THR A 174 -21.13 20.10 14.09
N HIS A 175 -22.20 19.63 14.73
CA HIS A 175 -22.65 20.13 16.03
C HIS A 175 -21.89 19.40 17.16
N TRP A 176 -20.86 20.06 17.71
CA TRP A 176 -20.01 19.50 18.77
C TRP A 176 -20.81 19.22 20.07
N ASN A 177 -20.91 17.95 20.45
CA ASN A 177 -21.49 17.53 21.74
C ASN A 177 -20.41 17.42 22.83
N ASN A 178 -20.51 18.21 23.89
CA ASN A 178 -19.49 18.28 24.96
C ASN A 178 -19.53 17.11 25.96
N LEU A 179 -20.52 16.21 25.86
CA LEU A 179 -20.70 15.09 26.79
C LEU A 179 -20.00 13.79 26.35
N VAL A 180 -19.41 13.78 25.15
CA VAL A 180 -18.71 12.63 24.59
C VAL A 180 -17.25 13.02 24.36
N PRO A 181 -16.27 12.12 24.59
CA PRO A 181 -14.88 12.43 24.28
C PRO A 181 -14.76 12.92 22.84
N LYS A 182 -13.96 13.97 22.58
CA LYS A 182 -13.87 14.59 21.25
C LYS A 182 -13.62 13.62 20.09
N LYS A 183 -12.97 12.48 20.38
CA LYS A 183 -12.75 11.36 19.45
C LYS A 183 -14.04 10.72 18.94
N VAL A 184 -15.14 10.83 19.68
CA VAL A 184 -16.46 10.30 19.33
C VAL A 184 -17.28 11.34 18.56
N ASN A 185 -17.02 12.64 18.76
CA ASN A 185 -17.75 13.72 18.07
C ASN A 185 -17.46 13.82 16.58
N VAL A 186 -16.31 13.36 16.12
CA VAL A 186 -16.00 13.29 14.67
C VAL A 186 -16.88 12.23 13.97
N PHE A 187 -17.62 11.42 14.74
CA PHE A 187 -18.52 10.37 14.26
C PHE A 187 -20.00 10.66 14.54
N VAL A 188 -20.36 11.90 14.94
CA VAL A 188 -21.74 12.35 15.19
C VAL A 188 -22.13 13.38 14.13
#